data_AF-A0AAD1HCD5-F1
#
_entry.id   AF-A0AAD1HCD5-F1
#
_cell.length_a   1.000
_cell.length_b   1.000
_cell.length_c   1.000
_cell.angle_alpha   90.00
_cell.angle_beta   90.00
_cell.angle_gamma   90.00
#
_symmetry.space_group_name_H-M   'P 1'
#
loop_
_entity.id
_entity.type
_entity.pdbx_description
1 polymer ?
#
loop_
_entity_poly.entity_id
_entity_poly.type
_entity_poly.pdbx_seq_one_letter_code
_entity_poly.pdbx_strand_id
1 'polypeptide(L)'
;MTTRLEKCAICGRLGWHPTDRCPAGFPDLWPAPPDAVSVGDWEVADGPDDIRRTFYGTTRGDRVPVEIVGWQKLDGTIGRGIIPDLRGVGGELDAPTARQMARDLLAAADEIVGLN
;
A
#
# COMPACT_ATOMS: atom_id res chain seq x y z
N MET A 1 -16.24 0.82 21.59
CA MET A 1 -15.03 0.35 22.29
C MET A 1 -13.93 0.24 21.25
N THR A 2 -13.05 1.23 21.17
CA THR A 2 -11.87 1.22 20.31
C THR A 2 -10.78 0.42 21.03
N THR A 3 -10.54 -0.82 20.60
CA THR A 3 -9.49 -1.65 21.14
C THR A 3 -8.15 -0.97 20.87
N ARG A 4 -7.43 -0.62 21.94
CA ARG A 4 -6.09 -0.02 21.90
C ARG A 4 -5.17 -1.01 21.19
N LEU A 5 -4.48 -0.57 20.15
CA LEU A 5 -3.43 -1.36 19.49
C LEU A 5 -2.32 -1.62 20.52
N GLU A 6 -2.25 -2.83 21.07
CA GLU A 6 -1.15 -3.23 21.93
C GLU A 6 0.07 -3.56 21.04
N LYS A 7 1.26 -3.13 21.47
CA LYS A 7 2.50 -3.55 20.81
C LYS A 7 2.64 -5.06 20.97
N CYS A 8 2.93 -5.78 19.90
CA CYS A 8 3.22 -7.20 20.04
C CYS A 8 4.46 -7.39 20.91
N ALA A 9 4.35 -8.23 21.95
CA ALA A 9 5.44 -8.51 22.88
C ALA A 9 6.66 -9.20 22.23
N ILE A 10 6.52 -9.73 21.01
CA ILE A 10 7.56 -10.46 20.29
C ILE A 10 8.31 -9.57 19.29
N CYS A 11 7.61 -8.79 18.46
CA CYS A 11 8.26 -7.90 17.47
C CYS A 11 8.37 -6.43 17.89
N GLY A 12 7.69 -6.02 18.97
CA GLY A 12 7.65 -4.63 19.42
C GLY A 12 6.91 -3.66 18.48
N ARG A 13 6.38 -4.14 17.33
CA ARG A 13 5.63 -3.35 16.36
C ARG A 13 4.13 -3.30 16.71
N LEU A 14 3.47 -2.25 16.21
CA LEU A 14 2.02 -2.06 16.35
C LEU A 14 1.32 -2.83 15.23
N GLY A 15 0.51 -3.83 15.55
CA GLY A 15 -0.18 -4.63 14.54
C GLY A 15 -1.23 -5.57 15.13
N TRP A 16 -2.26 -5.89 14.35
CA TRP A 16 -3.29 -6.89 14.69
C TRP A 16 -2.80 -8.28 14.31
N HIS A 17 -1.98 -8.89 15.16
CA HIS A 17 -1.75 -10.34 15.05
C HIS A 17 -1.53 -10.94 16.44
N PRO A 18 -2.07 -12.13 16.72
CA PRO A 18 -1.78 -12.83 17.96
C PRO A 18 -0.28 -13.23 18.00
N THR A 19 0.26 -13.44 19.20
CA THR A 19 1.70 -13.68 19.43
C THR A 19 2.23 -14.92 18.70
N ASP A 20 1.41 -15.95 18.55
CA ASP A 20 1.69 -17.17 17.77
C ASP A 20 1.76 -16.93 16.24
N ARG A 21 1.33 -15.77 15.77
CA ARG A 21 1.43 -15.31 14.38
C ARG A 21 2.31 -14.07 14.24
N CYS A 22 3.19 -13.86 15.21
CA CYS A 22 4.06 -12.69 15.20
C CYS A 22 5.05 -12.74 14.02
N PRO A 23 5.07 -11.69 13.17
CA PRO A 23 5.95 -11.63 12.03
C PRO A 23 7.41 -11.34 12.37
N ALA A 24 7.79 -11.17 13.65
CA ALA A 24 9.21 -11.16 14.04
C ALA A 24 9.93 -12.49 13.78
N GLY A 25 9.20 -13.58 13.53
CA GLY A 25 9.76 -14.81 12.97
C GLY A 25 9.85 -14.82 11.44
N PHE A 26 9.17 -13.90 10.74
CA PHE A 26 9.30 -13.77 9.29
C PHE A 26 10.55 -12.97 8.99
N PRO A 27 11.50 -13.58 8.27
CA PRO A 27 12.74 -12.90 8.01
C PRO A 27 12.49 -11.65 7.16
N ASP A 28 13.37 -10.65 7.29
CA ASP A 28 13.60 -9.60 6.30
C ASP A 28 14.07 -10.16 4.92
N LEU A 29 13.84 -11.45 4.63
CA LEU A 29 14.27 -12.17 3.43
C LEU A 29 13.62 -11.64 2.16
N TRP A 30 12.46 -10.99 2.26
CA TRP A 30 11.83 -10.37 1.10
C TRP A 30 12.13 -8.89 1.08
N PRO A 31 13.04 -8.43 0.19
CA PRO A 31 13.28 -7.01 0.04
C PRO A 31 11.98 -6.31 -0.35
N ALA A 32 11.88 -5.04 0.02
CA ALA A 32 10.83 -4.18 -0.48
C ALA A 32 10.79 -4.25 -2.02
N PRO A 33 9.61 -4.14 -2.64
CA PRO A 33 9.54 -3.92 -4.08
C PRO A 33 10.46 -2.75 -4.46
N PRO A 34 11.28 -2.88 -5.52
CA PRO A 34 12.28 -1.86 -5.86
C PRO A 34 11.66 -0.51 -6.21
N ASP A 35 10.38 -0.50 -6.57
CA ASP A 35 9.54 0.66 -6.87
C ASP A 35 8.84 1.26 -5.64
N ALA A 36 8.94 0.62 -4.48
CA ALA A 36 8.34 1.13 -3.26
C ALA A 36 9.10 2.36 -2.75
N VAL A 37 8.38 3.47 -2.62
CA VAL A 37 8.85 4.68 -1.93
C VAL A 37 8.76 4.50 -0.41
N SER A 38 7.74 3.78 0.06
CA SER A 38 7.63 3.38 1.46
C SER A 38 6.94 2.02 1.59
N VAL A 39 7.24 1.32 2.69
CA VAL A 39 6.65 0.02 3.03
C VAL A 39 6.09 0.06 4.44
N GLY A 40 4.91 -0.52 4.62
CA GLY A 40 4.30 -0.77 5.91
C GLY A 40 4.85 -2.02 6.57
N ASP A 41 4.36 -2.26 7.79
CA ASP A 41 4.60 -3.50 8.51
C ASP A 41 3.83 -4.68 7.89
N TRP A 42 4.28 -5.90 8.17
CA TRP A 42 3.54 -7.12 7.84
C TRP A 42 2.30 -7.25 8.73
N GLU A 43 1.16 -7.51 8.11
CA GLU A 43 -0.14 -7.64 8.76
C GLU A 43 -0.92 -8.85 8.25
N VAL A 44 -1.83 -9.34 9.08
CA VAL A 44 -2.84 -10.34 8.70
C VAL A 44 -4.02 -9.58 8.10
N ALA A 45 -4.27 -9.75 6.80
CA ALA A 45 -5.26 -8.95 6.09
C ALA A 45 -6.65 -9.59 6.02
N ASP A 46 -6.92 -10.42 5.01
CA ASP A 46 -8.27 -10.96 4.75
C ASP A 46 -8.52 -12.32 5.43
N GLY A 47 -7.52 -12.88 6.12
CA GLY A 47 -7.63 -14.17 6.79
C GLY A 47 -6.34 -14.60 7.49
N PRO A 48 -6.39 -15.67 8.30
CA PRO A 48 -5.27 -16.14 9.13
C PRO A 48 -3.98 -16.43 8.35
N ASP A 49 -4.12 -16.78 7.06
CA ASP A 49 -3.02 -17.17 6.17
C ASP A 49 -2.69 -16.09 5.14
N ASP A 50 -3.41 -14.96 5.12
CA ASP A 50 -3.14 -13.83 4.21
C ASP A 50 -2.27 -12.78 4.90
N ILE A 51 -0.99 -13.14 5.10
CA ILE A 51 0.00 -12.23 5.64
C ILE A 51 0.61 -11.43 4.50
N ARG A 52 0.40 -10.12 4.53
CA ARG A 52 0.92 -9.18 3.53
C ARG A 52 1.37 -7.89 4.18
N ARG A 53 2.23 -7.14 3.52
CA ARG A 53 2.51 -5.73 3.86
C ARG A 53 2.03 -4.83 2.74
N THR A 54 1.50 -3.68 3.12
CA THR A 54 1.19 -2.61 2.16
C THR A 54 2.47 -1.87 1.79
N PHE A 55 2.57 -1.39 0.55
CA PHE A 55 3.60 -0.45 0.13
C PHE A 55 2.99 0.66 -0.74
N TYR A 56 3.71 1.78 -0.80
CA TYR A 56 3.35 2.96 -1.57
C TYR A 56 4.47 3.27 -2.55
N GLY A 57 4.11 3.47 -3.81
CA GLY A 57 5.00 3.85 -4.90
C GLY A 57 5.00 5.35 -5.12
N THR A 58 5.16 5.76 -6.37
CA THR A 58 5.18 7.18 -6.73
C THR A 58 3.78 7.82 -6.65
N THR A 59 3.77 9.12 -6.32
CA THR A 59 2.57 9.97 -6.31
C THR A 59 2.73 11.07 -7.36
N ARG A 60 1.67 11.39 -8.10
CA ARG A 60 1.66 12.40 -9.16
C ARG A 60 0.37 13.20 -9.18
N GLY A 61 0.45 14.46 -9.60
CA GLY A 61 -0.69 15.39 -9.63
C GLY A 61 -0.89 16.15 -8.32
N ASP A 62 -1.23 17.44 -8.42
CA ASP A 62 -1.34 18.33 -7.25
C ASP A 62 -2.76 18.37 -6.67
N ARG A 63 -3.77 18.47 -7.55
CA ARG A 63 -5.18 18.68 -7.14
C ARG A 63 -5.91 17.39 -6.83
N VAL A 64 -5.62 16.34 -7.60
CA VAL A 64 -6.04 14.96 -7.34
C VAL A 64 -4.78 14.11 -7.41
N PRO A 65 -4.05 13.97 -6.29
CA PRO A 65 -2.90 13.10 -6.24
C PRO A 65 -3.28 11.68 -6.65
N VAL A 66 -2.54 11.09 -7.57
CA VAL A 66 -2.66 9.70 -8.00
C VAL A 66 -1.44 8.96 -7.44
N GLU A 67 -1.70 7.99 -6.59
CA GLU A 67 -0.68 7.19 -5.91
C GLU A 67 -0.73 5.74 -6.38
N ILE A 68 0.45 5.15 -6.63
CA ILE A 68 0.58 3.70 -6.77
C ILE A 68 0.59 3.10 -5.38
N VAL A 69 -0.30 2.14 -5.14
CA VAL A 69 -0.34 1.36 -3.90
C VAL A 69 -0.18 -0.10 -4.23
N GLY A 70 0.29 -0.89 -3.28
CA GLY A 70 0.38 -2.31 -3.49
C GLY A 70 0.46 -3.10 -2.21
N TRP A 71 0.48 -4.42 -2.37
CA TRP A 71 0.72 -5.36 -1.31
C TRP A 71 1.78 -6.37 -1.74
N GLN A 72 2.55 -6.85 -0.77
CA GLN A 72 3.49 -7.95 -0.96
C GLN A 72 3.18 -9.06 0.04
N LYS A 73 3.10 -10.30 -0.42
CA LYS A 73 2.92 -11.51 0.40
C LYS A 73 4.26 -12.12 0.80
N LEU A 74 4.21 -13.01 1.79
CA LEU A 74 5.38 -13.75 2.29
C LEU A 74 6.00 -14.73 1.29
N ASP A 75 5.34 -15.02 0.17
CA ASP A 75 5.89 -15.82 -0.93
C ASP A 75 6.56 -14.95 -2.01
N GLY A 76 6.64 -13.63 -1.78
CA GLY A 76 7.19 -12.65 -2.72
C GLY A 76 6.18 -12.16 -3.77
N THR A 77 4.95 -12.68 -3.80
CA THR A 77 3.89 -12.20 -4.70
C THR A 77 3.59 -10.74 -4.43
N ILE A 78 3.55 -9.93 -5.49
CA ILE A 78 3.26 -8.50 -5.43
C ILE A 78 1.99 -8.20 -6.23
N GLY A 79 1.05 -7.51 -5.61
CA GLY A 79 -0.08 -6.86 -6.28
C GLY A 79 0.08 -5.35 -6.26
N ARG A 80 -0.29 -4.69 -7.36
CA ARG A 80 -0.25 -3.22 -7.51
C ARG A 80 -1.62 -2.70 -7.93
N GLY A 81 -1.94 -1.49 -7.48
CA GLY A 81 -3.13 -0.74 -7.81
C GLY A 81 -2.83 0.75 -7.86
N ILE A 82 -3.83 1.53 -8.30
CA ILE A 82 -3.72 2.98 -8.45
C ILE A 82 -4.89 3.60 -7.71
N ILE A 83 -4.63 4.56 -6.83
CA ILE A 83 -5.65 5.27 -6.06
C ILE A 83 -5.54 6.78 -6.33
N PRO A 84 -6.59 7.42 -6.88
CA PRO A 84 -6.71 8.87 -6.86
C PRO A 84 -7.27 9.38 -5.52
N ASP A 85 -6.65 10.41 -4.94
CA ASP A 85 -7.14 11.09 -3.75
C ASP A 85 -8.16 12.18 -4.10
N LEU A 86 -9.44 11.83 -3.93
CA LEU A 86 -10.57 12.71 -4.22
C LEU A 86 -11.02 13.58 -3.03
N ARG A 87 -10.33 13.50 -1.87
CA ARG A 87 -10.74 14.24 -0.66
C ARG A 87 -10.75 15.75 -0.86
N GLY A 88 -9.91 16.28 -1.75
CA GLY A 88 -9.77 17.72 -2.02
C GLY A 88 -10.72 18.31 -3.06
N VAL A 89 -11.50 17.50 -3.79
CA VAL A 89 -12.28 17.97 -4.96
C VAL A 89 -13.79 18.03 -4.75
N GLY A 90 -14.30 17.71 -3.56
CA GLY A 90 -15.72 17.91 -3.24
C GLY A 90 -16.71 17.11 -4.10
N GLY A 91 -16.24 16.12 -4.85
CA GLY A 91 -17.05 15.25 -5.71
C GLY A 91 -17.28 15.74 -7.14
N GLU A 92 -16.84 16.95 -7.51
CA GLU A 92 -16.95 17.46 -8.89
C GLU A 92 -15.56 17.83 -9.43
N LEU A 93 -15.26 17.38 -10.65
CA LEU A 93 -14.02 17.69 -11.35
C LEU A 93 -14.31 18.67 -12.48
N ASP A 94 -13.65 19.82 -12.47
CA ASP A 94 -13.60 20.67 -13.65
C ASP A 94 -12.86 19.93 -14.80
N ALA A 95 -13.18 20.30 -16.04
CA ALA A 95 -12.63 19.61 -17.22
C ALA A 95 -11.08 19.62 -17.25
N PRO A 96 -10.37 20.70 -16.89
CA PRO A 96 -8.91 20.68 -16.76
C PRO A 96 -8.40 19.64 -15.75
N THR A 97 -8.99 19.60 -14.55
CA THR A 97 -8.60 18.67 -13.48
C THR A 97 -8.87 17.23 -13.90
N ALA A 98 -10.03 16.95 -14.50
CA ALA A 98 -10.36 15.62 -15.01
C ALA A 98 -9.36 15.14 -16.07
N ARG A 99 -8.95 16.03 -16.99
CA ARG A 99 -7.93 15.71 -18.01
C ARG A 99 -6.56 15.46 -17.41
N GLN A 100 -6.17 16.22 -16.38
CA GLN A 100 -4.89 16.01 -15.71
C GLN A 100 -4.89 14.67 -14.96
N MET A 101 -5.93 14.41 -14.16
CA MET A 101 -6.08 13.12 -13.45
C MET A 101 -6.02 11.93 -14.42
N ALA A 102 -6.67 12.02 -15.58
CA ALA A 102 -6.61 10.97 -16.59
C ALA A 102 -5.18 10.71 -17.10
N ARG A 103 -4.37 11.76 -17.31
CA ARG A 103 -2.95 11.61 -17.68
C ARG A 103 -2.15 10.95 -16.56
N ASP A 104 -2.40 11.36 -15.31
CA ASP A 104 -1.67 10.84 -14.16
C ASP A 104 -2.00 9.36 -13.90
N LEU A 105 -3.26 8.95 -14.09
CA LEU A 105 -3.70 7.55 -14.04
C LEU A 105 -3.03 6.70 -15.13
N LEU A 106 -2.95 7.20 -16.37
CA LEU A 106 -2.28 6.50 -17.46
C LEU A 106 -0.79 6.34 -17.19
N ALA A 107 -0.12 7.41 -16.75
CA ALA A 107 1.30 7.36 -16.40
C ALA A 107 1.58 6.37 -15.25
N ALA A 108 0.71 6.30 -14.24
CA ALA A 108 0.82 5.31 -13.17
C ALA A 108 0.60 3.87 -13.67
N ALA A 109 -0.33 3.67 -14.60
CA ALA A 109 -0.56 2.36 -15.23
C ALA A 109 0.64 1.91 -16.06
N ASP A 110 1.22 2.81 -16.85
CA ASP A 110 2.41 2.53 -17.67
C ASP A 110 3.61 2.16 -16.80
N GLU A 111 3.79 2.85 -15.66
CA GLU A 111 4.83 2.49 -14.67
C GLU A 111 4.62 1.08 -14.12
N ILE A 112 3.40 0.71 -13.71
CA ILE A 112 3.09 -0.65 -13.22
C ILE A 112 3.37 -1.70 -14.30
N VAL A 113 3.01 -1.43 -15.56
CA VAL A 113 3.27 -2.35 -16.68
C VAL A 113 4.77 -2.51 -16.90
N GLY A 114 5.56 -1.45 -16.78
CA GLY A 114 7.01 -1.48 -16.94
C GLY A 114 7.79 -2.18 -15.80
N LEU A 115 7.12 -2.54 -14.70
CA LEU A 115 7.70 -3.24 -13.56
C LEU A 115 7.57 -4.77 -13.62
N ASN A 116 6.83 -5.29 -14.61
CA ASN A 116 6.70 -6.73 -14.89
C ASN A 116 7.72 -7.17 -15.95
#